data_AF-A0A6B3HSU0-F1
#
_entry.id   AF-A0A6B3HSU0-F1
#
_cell.length_a   1.000
_cell.length_b   1.000
_cell.length_c   1.000
_cell.angle_alpha   90.00
_cell.angle_beta   90.00
_cell.angle_gamma   90.00
#
_symmetry.space_group_name_H-M   'P 1'
#
loop_
_entity.id
_entity.type
_entity.pdbx_description
1 polymer ?
#
loop_
_entity_poly.entity_id
_entity_poly.type
_entity_poly.pdbx_seq_one_letter_code
_entity_poly.pdbx_strand_id
1 'polypeptide(L)' 'MTTNDQAPASFAVHIPDAELGPEPLDPAQIVSGGPVVTGKVLWESADGTQVRGIWQITPGVVTDTEAN' A
#
# COMPACT_ATOMS: atom_id res chain seq x y z
N MET A 1 24.47 10.22 -17.51
CA MET A 1 23.01 10.22 -17.25
C MET A 1 22.43 9.03 -18.02
N THR A 2 22.29 7.89 -17.37
CA THR A 2 21.56 6.75 -17.93
C THR A 2 20.10 6.92 -17.53
N THR A 3 19.28 7.32 -18.49
CA THR A 3 17.82 7.27 -18.38
C THR A 3 17.44 5.82 -18.12
N ASN A 4 16.86 5.55 -16.95
CA ASN A 4 16.46 4.20 -16.56
C ASN A 4 15.16 3.86 -17.31
N ASP A 5 15.31 3.39 -18.55
CA ASP A 5 14.25 3.01 -19.50
C ASP A 5 13.60 1.65 -19.14
N GLN A 6 13.44 1.39 -17.83
CA GLN A 6 12.80 0.17 -17.36
C GLN A 6 11.29 0.37 -17.50
N ALA A 7 10.69 -0.30 -18.48
CA ALA A 7 9.24 -0.47 -18.59
C ALA A 7 8.66 -0.78 -17.19
N PRO A 8 7.48 -0.23 -16.82
CA PRO A 8 6.92 -0.44 -15.49
C PRO A 8 6.89 -1.93 -15.21
N ALA A 9 7.48 -2.35 -14.09
CA ALA A 9 7.55 -3.76 -13.74
C ALA A 9 6.13 -4.34 -13.74
N SER A 10 5.88 -5.30 -14.62
CA SER A 10 4.68 -6.12 -14.55
C SER A 10 4.95 -7.20 -13.51
N PHE A 11 4.11 -7.24 -12.47
CA PHE A 11 4.18 -8.27 -11.44
C PHE A 11 2.86 -9.02 -11.37
N ALA A 12 2.95 -10.30 -10.99
CA ALA A 12 1.81 -11.13 -10.63
C ALA A 12 2.00 -11.59 -9.20
N VAL A 13 0.96 -11.44 -8.38
CA VAL A 13 0.94 -11.89 -6.98
C VAL A 13 -0.22 -12.84 -6.78
N HIS A 14 0.06 -13.96 -6.13
CA HIS A 14 -0.97 -14.84 -5.62
C HIS A 14 -1.42 -14.31 -4.25
N ILE A 15 -2.57 -13.63 -4.23
CA ILE A 15 -3.09 -12.94 -3.05
C ILE A 15 -3.21 -13.85 -1.81
N PRO A 16 -3.75 -15.09 -1.91
CA PRO A 16 -3.94 -15.93 -0.72
C PRO A 16 -2.67 -16.24 0.07
N ASP A 17 -1.51 -16.30 -0.60
CA ASP A 17 -0.22 -16.65 0.04
C ASP A 17 0.62 -15.41 0.35
N ALA A 18 0.12 -14.20 0.07
CA ALA A 18 0.88 -12.99 0.26
C ALA A 18 1.00 -12.64 1.75
N GLU A 19 2.21 -12.71 2.28
CA GLU A 19 2.51 -12.21 3.63
C GLU A 19 2.46 -10.68 3.67
N LEU A 20 1.54 -10.13 4.47
CA LEU A 20 1.34 -8.69 4.67
C LEU A 20 1.90 -8.26 6.03
N GLY A 21 2.57 -7.10 6.05
CA GLY A 21 3.08 -6.47 7.27
C GLY A 21 2.06 -5.51 7.90
N PRO A 22 2.12 -5.25 9.22
CA PRO A 22 1.28 -4.24 9.86
C PRO A 22 1.55 -2.83 9.33
N GLU A 23 0.49 -2.09 9.05
CA GLU A 23 0.54 -0.65 8.70
C GLU A 23 -0.45 0.09 9.61
N PRO A 24 -0.04 0.48 10.84
CA PRO A 24 -0.95 1.03 11.83
C PRO A 24 -1.61 2.34 11.36
N LEU A 25 -2.93 2.41 11.50
CA LEU A 25 -3.70 3.63 11.27
C LEU A 25 -3.48 4.63 12.41
N ASP A 26 -3.51 5.93 12.09
CA ASP A 26 -3.67 6.96 13.11
C ASP A 26 -5.07 6.82 13.74
N PRO A 27 -5.18 6.70 15.08
CA PRO A 27 -6.48 6.64 15.75
C PRO A 27 -7.44 7.78 15.37
N ALA A 28 -6.92 8.97 15.03
CA ALA A 28 -7.72 10.11 14.59
C ALA A 28 -8.43 9.87 13.24
N GLN A 29 -7.94 8.94 12.41
CA GLN A 29 -8.56 8.56 11.14
C GLN A 29 -9.71 7.56 11.31
N ILE A 30 -9.87 6.95 12.50
CA ILE A 30 -10.88 5.92 12.73
C ILE A 30 -12.21 6.59 13.14
N VAL A 31 -13.22 6.46 12.28
CA VAL A 31 -14.57 6.96 12.56
C VAL A 31 -15.36 5.97 13.40
N SER A 32 -15.28 4.68 13.08
CA SER A 32 -15.95 3.62 13.85
C SER A 32 -15.36 2.23 13.61
N GLY A 33 -15.56 1.32 14.57
CA GLY A 33 -15.02 -0.04 14.56
C GLY A 33 -13.60 -0.12 15.12
N GLY A 34 -12.87 -1.17 14.74
CA GLY A 34 -11.46 -1.37 15.07
C GLY A 34 -10.69 -1.90 13.86
N PRO A 35 -10.65 -1.14 12.75
CA PRO A 35 -9.98 -1.59 11.53
C PRO A 35 -8.49 -1.77 11.78
N VAL A 36 -7.95 -2.86 11.25
CA VAL A 36 -6.52 -3.16 11.20
C VAL A 36 -6.11 -3.17 9.73
N VAL A 37 -5.04 -2.45 9.42
CA VAL A 37 -4.48 -2.39 8.07
C VAL A 37 -3.17 -3.15 8.02
N THR A 38 -3.02 -3.91 6.93
CA THR A 38 -1.80 -4.63 6.59
C THR A 38 -1.51 -4.47 5.11
N GLY A 39 -0.24 -4.36 4.72
CA GLY A 39 0.15 -4.15 3.34
C GLY A 39 1.46 -4.81 2.94
N LYS A 40 1.72 -4.75 1.63
CA LYS A 40 2.98 -5.20 1.02
C LYS A 40 3.30 -4.37 -0.20
N VAL A 41 4.46 -3.72 -0.18
CA VAL A 41 5.07 -3.10 -1.37
C VAL A 41 5.60 -4.21 -2.29
N LEU A 42 5.21 -4.16 -3.56
CA LEU A 42 5.65 -5.09 -4.60
C LEU A 42 6.67 -4.45 -5.53
N TRP A 43 6.58 -3.14 -5.71
CA TRP A 43 7.49 -2.36 -6.53
C TRP A 43 7.46 -0.89 -6.10
N GLU A 44 8.60 -0.24 -6.20
CA GLU A 44 8.77 1.21 -5.98
C GLU A 44 9.61 1.77 -7.14
N SER A 45 9.25 2.96 -7.62
CA SER A 45 10.03 3.64 -8.66
C SER A 45 11.39 4.09 -8.11
N ALA A 46 12.39 4.19 -8.98
CA ALA A 46 13.73 4.62 -8.57
C ALA A 46 13.77 6.06 -7.99
N ASP A 47 12.77 6.89 -8.33
CA ASP A 47 12.61 8.24 -7.82
C ASP A 47 11.65 8.34 -6.61
N GLY A 48 11.11 7.21 -6.14
CA GLY A 48 10.20 7.13 -4.99
C GLY A 48 8.82 7.78 -5.21
N THR A 49 8.52 8.25 -6.41
CA THR A 49 7.24 8.92 -6.71
C THR A 49 6.06 7.96 -6.87
N GLN A 50 6.35 6.67 -7.09
CA GLN A 50 5.34 5.64 -7.27
C GLN A 50 5.65 4.42 -6.41
N VAL A 51 4.61 3.96 -5.70
CA VAL A 51 4.59 2.69 -5.00
C VAL A 51 3.46 1.85 -5.57
N ARG A 52 3.73 0.56 -5.82
CA ARG A 52 2.73 -0.42 -6.24
C ARG A 52 2.75 -1.56 -5.24
N GLY A 53 1.58 -1.95 -4.79
CA GLY A 53 1.46 -2.96 -3.75
C GLY A 53 0.05 -3.50 -3.63
N ILE A 54 -0.17 -4.25 -2.55
CA ILE A 54 -1.49 -4.70 -2.12
C ILE A 54 -1.70 -4.25 -0.67
N TRP A 55 -2.94 -3.91 -0.35
CA TRP A 55 -3.34 -3.60 1.02
C TRP A 55 -4.61 -4.38 1.36
N GLN A 56 -4.77 -4.64 2.65
CA GLN A 56 -5.98 -5.22 3.23
C GLN A 56 -6.36 -4.39 4.46
N ILE A 57 -7.66 -4.17 4.62
CA ILE A 57 -8.25 -3.55 5.80
C ILE A 57 -9.36 -4.46 6.34
N THR A 58 -9.36 -4.74 7.64
CA THR A 58 -10.48 -5.45 8.29
C THR A 58 -11.70 -4.52 8.42
N PRO A 59 -12.92 -5.04 8.65
CA PRO A 59 -14.12 -4.21 8.71
C PRO A 59 -14.02 -3.02 9.70
N GLY A 60 -14.38 -1.83 9.22
CA GLY A 60 -14.40 -0.56 9.97
C GLY A 60 -14.68 0.63 9.06
N VAL A 61 -14.70 1.83 9.61
CA VAL A 61 -14.86 3.09 8.85
C VAL A 61 -13.70 4.01 9.17
N VAL A 62 -13.02 4.50 8.14
CA VAL A 62 -11.87 5.40 8.25
C VAL A 62 -12.03 6.60 7.34
N THR A 63 -11.31 7.69 7.65
CA THR A 63 -11.09 8.83 6.76
C THR A 63 -9.64 8.87 6.34
N ASP A 64 -9.40 9.19 5.07
CA ASP A 64 -8.07 9.51 4.56
C ASP A 64 -8.04 10.97 4.06
N THR A 65 -6.85 11.54 3.94
CA THR A 65 -6.65 12.86 3.33
C THR A 65 -5.61 12.74 2.23
N GLU A 66 -6.04 12.89 0.99
CA GLU A 66 -5.15 12.87 -0.16
C GLU A 66 -4.17 14.06 -0.11
N ALA A 67 -2.88 13.76 -0.16
CA ALA A 67 -1.84 14.76 -0.35
C ALA A 67 -1.74 15.13 -1.85
N ASN A 68 -1.51 16.42 -2.14
CA ASN A 68 -1.32 16.95 -3.48
C ASN A 68 0.16 16.98 -3.90
#